data_AF-A0ABD2UXB9-F1
#
_entry.id   AF-A0ABD2UXB9-F1
#
_cell.length_a   1.000
_cell.length_b   1.000
_cell.length_c   1.000
_cell.angle_alpha   90.00
_cell.angle_beta   90.00
_cell.angle_gamma   90.00
#
_symmetry.space_group_name_H-M   'P 1'
#
loop_
_entity.id
_entity.type
_entity.pdbx_description
1 polymer ?
#
loop_
_entity_poly.entity_id
_entity_poly.type
_entity_poly.pdbx_seq_one_letter_code
_entity_poly.pdbx_strand_id
1 'polypeptide(L)'
;MARNFRFNCGLVYVSEQGYMLSRAGVPRHSIIKKFAGEGISRLEDLISVLSKLSRGARVPLEYIHYKQRHQRKSVLVTIDRHEWYAPPQIYKRDDRSGLWTAKLALQQESPLLISGIYPVENHAGSCSSEVSPKDYRPEQVSQESTDGVTTMEISGELVAEGPNAQDDSDNGTKKGRVEENSSEDGNVVADCSLNERREERLDESRSVEDTVLRDYHGAAPVEATSVAERVIEPTLVMFEVHVPSSCMLDGVHSQQFFGTGVIVYHSQTMGLVAVDKNTVAVPVSDVMLSFAAFPIEIPAEVVFLHPFHNFALVAYDPSALGAAAASVVRAAELLPEPALRRGDSVFLVGLSRSLQATSRKSIVTNPSAAVNIGSSDVPRYRATNMEVIELDTDFGSTFSGVLTDERGRVQALWGSFSTQLKYGSSSSEEHQFVRGIPIYKISQLVDRITSGTEGPPRLINGLQRPMPCIRILEVELYPTLLSKARSFGLSDAWIQVICYF
;
A
#
# COMPACT_ATOMS: atom_id res chain seq x y z
N MET A 1 -7.83 -8.79 6.91
CA MET A 1 -9.20 -8.42 6.48
C MET A 1 -10.22 -8.32 7.62
N ALA A 2 -10.73 -9.43 8.18
CA ALA A 2 -11.89 -9.46 9.09
C ALA A 2 -11.94 -8.39 10.21
N ARG A 3 -10.82 -8.21 10.94
CA ARG A 3 -10.65 -7.23 12.04
C ARG A 3 -11.10 -5.82 11.67
N ASN A 4 -10.82 -5.35 10.45
CA ASN A 4 -11.09 -3.96 10.04
C ASN A 4 -12.58 -3.69 9.76
N PHE A 5 -13.36 -4.73 9.44
CA PHE A 5 -14.78 -4.61 9.07
C PHE A 5 -15.76 -5.22 10.09
N ARG A 6 -15.26 -5.80 11.19
CA ARG A 6 -16.07 -6.48 12.22
C ARG A 6 -16.99 -7.59 11.67
N PHE A 7 -16.49 -8.32 10.67
CA PHE A 7 -17.13 -9.54 10.15
C PHE A 7 -16.41 -10.80 10.66
N ASN A 8 -17.13 -11.92 10.75
CA ASN A 8 -16.54 -13.21 11.08
C ASN A 8 -15.53 -13.65 10.01
N CYS A 9 -14.46 -14.33 10.44
CA CYS A 9 -13.50 -14.96 9.53
C CYS A 9 -14.15 -16.11 8.72
N GLY A 10 -13.56 -16.45 7.58
CA GLY A 10 -14.01 -17.56 6.71
C GLY A 10 -15.09 -17.20 5.68
N LEU A 11 -15.72 -16.03 5.79
CA LEU A 11 -16.72 -15.55 4.82
C LEU A 11 -16.12 -15.30 3.43
N VAL A 12 -16.92 -15.53 2.39
CA VAL A 12 -16.56 -15.27 0.99
C VAL A 12 -16.61 -13.76 0.69
N TYR A 13 -15.45 -13.20 0.34
CA TYR A 13 -15.24 -11.78 0.07
C TYR A 13 -14.74 -11.57 -1.36
N VAL A 14 -15.40 -10.69 -2.10
CA VAL A 14 -14.99 -10.25 -3.44
C VAL A 14 -13.92 -9.18 -3.28
N SER A 15 -12.65 -9.59 -3.28
CA SER A 15 -11.50 -8.69 -3.24
C SER A 15 -11.37 -7.93 -4.57
N GLU A 16 -11.37 -8.65 -5.68
CA GLU A 16 -11.59 -8.10 -7.02
C GLU A 16 -12.64 -8.89 -7.81
N GLN A 17 -13.20 -8.24 -8.83
CA GLN A 17 -14.43 -8.68 -9.50
C GLN A 17 -14.19 -9.66 -10.66
N GLY A 18 -13.11 -9.46 -11.42
CA GLY A 18 -12.92 -10.13 -12.71
C GLY A 18 -14.08 -9.87 -13.68
N TYR A 19 -14.17 -10.67 -14.74
CA TYR A 19 -15.20 -10.49 -15.78
C TYR A 19 -16.62 -10.84 -15.30
N MET A 20 -16.80 -11.99 -14.65
CA MET A 20 -18.13 -12.52 -14.30
C MET A 20 -18.89 -11.63 -13.30
N LEU A 21 -18.22 -11.12 -12.25
CA LEU A 21 -18.90 -10.35 -11.20
C LEU A 21 -19.09 -8.88 -11.58
N SER A 22 -18.15 -8.29 -12.32
CA SER A 22 -18.29 -6.91 -12.81
C SER A 22 -19.43 -6.79 -13.83
N ARG A 23 -19.53 -7.74 -14.78
CA ARG A 23 -20.67 -7.83 -15.71
C ARG A 23 -22.03 -8.04 -15.02
N ALA A 24 -22.03 -8.60 -13.82
CA ALA A 24 -23.23 -8.77 -12.98
C ALA A 24 -23.48 -7.59 -12.02
N GLY A 25 -22.65 -6.54 -12.03
CA GLY A 25 -22.80 -5.39 -11.14
C GLY A 25 -22.51 -5.67 -9.66
N VAL A 26 -21.74 -6.71 -9.34
CA VAL A 26 -21.29 -7.00 -7.96
C VAL A 26 -19.98 -6.25 -7.73
N PRO A 27 -19.96 -5.13 -6.98
CA PRO A 27 -18.75 -4.35 -6.78
C PRO A 27 -17.74 -5.10 -5.92
N ARG A 28 -16.46 -4.71 -6.02
CA ARG A 28 -15.43 -5.11 -5.06
C ARG A 28 -15.83 -4.76 -3.62
N HIS A 29 -15.23 -5.47 -2.68
CA HIS A 29 -15.55 -5.43 -1.24
C HIS A 29 -16.97 -5.91 -0.87
N SER A 30 -17.63 -6.66 -1.76
CA SER A 30 -18.86 -7.38 -1.48
C SER A 30 -18.59 -8.69 -0.74
N ILE A 31 -19.51 -9.09 0.13
CA ILE A 31 -19.49 -10.39 0.82
C ILE A 31 -20.67 -11.20 0.29
N ILE A 32 -20.38 -12.35 -0.34
CA ILE A 32 -21.41 -13.23 -0.89
C ILE A 32 -22.16 -13.93 0.27
N LYS A 33 -23.48 -14.05 0.14
CA LYS A 33 -24.38 -14.64 1.14
C LYS A 33 -25.28 -15.74 0.60
N LYS A 34 -25.66 -15.68 -0.67
CA LYS A 34 -26.22 -16.82 -1.40
C LYS A 34 -25.73 -16.84 -2.84
N PHE A 35 -25.70 -18.02 -3.44
CA PHE A 35 -25.43 -18.21 -4.86
C PHE A 35 -26.28 -19.36 -5.40
N ALA A 36 -26.96 -19.17 -6.53
CA ALA A 36 -27.96 -20.10 -7.07
C ALA A 36 -29.06 -20.52 -6.06
N GLY A 37 -29.34 -19.68 -5.05
CA GLY A 37 -30.28 -19.96 -3.97
C GLY A 37 -29.68 -20.66 -2.75
N GLU A 38 -28.55 -21.35 -2.89
CA GLU A 38 -27.82 -21.99 -1.78
C GLU A 38 -27.11 -20.95 -0.91
N GLY A 39 -27.06 -21.19 0.41
CA GLY A 39 -26.44 -20.29 1.38
C GLY A 39 -24.92 -20.41 1.41
N ILE A 40 -24.22 -19.28 1.27
CA ILE A 40 -22.75 -19.24 1.24
C ILE A 40 -22.23 -18.76 2.60
N SER A 41 -21.60 -19.66 3.35
CA SER A 41 -20.94 -19.39 4.63
C SER A 41 -19.42 -19.35 4.50
N ARG A 42 -18.86 -20.17 3.61
CA ARG A 42 -17.42 -20.35 3.36
C ARG A 42 -17.10 -20.47 1.87
N LEU A 43 -15.81 -20.44 1.54
CA LEU A 43 -15.33 -20.57 0.16
C LEU A 43 -15.65 -21.94 -0.45
N GLU A 44 -15.61 -23.00 0.35
CA GLU A 44 -15.95 -24.36 -0.11
C GLU A 44 -17.41 -24.46 -0.58
N ASP A 45 -18.34 -23.75 0.07
CA ASP A 45 -19.75 -23.67 -0.32
C ASP A 45 -19.89 -23.05 -1.73
N LEU A 46 -19.17 -21.94 -1.99
CA LEU A 46 -19.23 -21.25 -3.28
C LEU A 46 -18.69 -22.15 -4.41
N ILE A 47 -17.60 -22.87 -4.15
CA ILE A 47 -16.99 -23.79 -5.12
C ILE A 47 -17.94 -24.96 -5.41
N SER A 48 -18.58 -25.52 -4.39
CA SER A 48 -19.59 -26.58 -4.50
C SER A 48 -20.81 -26.14 -5.31
N VAL A 49 -21.29 -24.90 -5.14
CA VAL A 49 -22.35 -24.34 -5.99
C VAL A 49 -21.85 -24.16 -7.43
N LEU A 50 -20.70 -23.50 -7.61
CA LEU A 50 -20.15 -23.18 -8.94
C LEU A 50 -19.86 -24.45 -9.78
N SER A 51 -19.48 -25.56 -9.15
CA SER A 51 -19.24 -26.83 -9.85
C SER A 51 -20.50 -27.42 -10.48
N LYS A 52 -21.68 -27.21 -9.87
CA LYS A 52 -22.98 -27.70 -10.36
C LYS A 52 -23.52 -26.92 -11.58
N LEU A 53 -22.99 -25.72 -11.85
CA LEU A 53 -23.57 -24.78 -12.81
C LEU A 53 -22.90 -24.88 -14.19
N SER A 54 -23.71 -25.08 -15.23
CA SER A 54 -23.28 -25.11 -16.62
C SER A 54 -22.88 -23.71 -17.15
N ARG A 55 -22.03 -23.70 -18.19
CA ARG A 55 -21.66 -22.48 -18.93
C ARG A 55 -22.92 -21.78 -19.47
N GLY A 56 -23.00 -20.46 -19.27
CA GLY A 56 -24.12 -19.64 -19.71
C GLY A 56 -25.34 -19.65 -18.79
N ALA A 57 -25.37 -20.48 -17.74
CA ALA A 57 -26.45 -20.45 -16.75
C ALA A 57 -26.59 -19.06 -16.11
N ARG A 58 -27.82 -18.59 -15.90
CA ARG A 58 -28.10 -17.29 -15.25
C ARG A 58 -28.70 -17.55 -13.86
N VAL A 59 -27.96 -17.20 -12.81
CA VAL A 59 -28.30 -17.55 -11.43
C VAL A 59 -28.33 -16.34 -10.50
N PRO A 60 -29.19 -16.31 -9.46
CA PRO A 60 -29.18 -15.25 -8.47
C PRO A 60 -27.96 -15.34 -7.54
N LEU A 61 -27.37 -14.19 -7.23
CA LEU A 61 -26.34 -14.00 -6.20
C LEU A 61 -26.81 -12.95 -5.20
N GLU A 62 -26.98 -13.34 -3.93
CA GLU A 62 -27.19 -12.38 -2.82
C GLU A 62 -25.83 -11.98 -2.23
N TYR A 63 -25.60 -10.68 -2.06
CA TYR A 63 -24.42 -10.14 -1.38
C TYR A 63 -24.80 -9.01 -0.42
N ILE A 64 -23.89 -8.72 0.52
CA ILE A 64 -23.89 -7.45 1.28
C ILE A 64 -22.61 -6.69 0.92
N HIS A 65 -22.70 -5.37 0.77
CA HIS A 65 -21.51 -4.53 0.65
C HIS A 65 -21.01 -4.16 2.06
N TYR A 66 -19.70 -4.13 2.32
CA TYR A 66 -19.17 -3.97 3.69
C TYR A 66 -19.69 -2.71 4.42
N LYS A 67 -19.79 -1.56 3.73
CA LYS A 67 -20.38 -0.31 4.28
C LYS A 67 -21.88 -0.41 4.57
N GLN A 68 -22.59 -1.34 3.94
CA GLN A 68 -24.04 -1.50 3.98
C GLN A 68 -24.44 -2.89 4.53
N ARG A 69 -23.79 -3.33 5.63
CA ARG A 69 -23.90 -4.68 6.21
C ARG A 69 -25.32 -5.22 6.46
N HIS A 70 -26.30 -4.34 6.59
CA HIS A 70 -27.72 -4.66 6.85
C HIS A 70 -28.57 -4.74 5.57
N GLN A 71 -28.07 -4.24 4.44
CA GLN A 71 -28.76 -4.27 3.15
C GLN A 71 -28.24 -5.43 2.30
N ARG A 72 -29.10 -6.41 2.01
CA ARG A 72 -28.81 -7.42 1.00
C ARG A 72 -29.16 -6.88 -0.39
N LYS A 73 -28.27 -7.11 -1.34
CA LYS A 73 -28.47 -6.84 -2.77
C LYS A 73 -28.50 -8.18 -3.50
N SER A 74 -29.31 -8.28 -4.54
CA SER A 74 -29.47 -9.49 -5.36
C SER A 74 -29.31 -9.13 -6.83
N VAL A 75 -28.52 -9.91 -7.56
CA VAL A 75 -28.26 -9.73 -8.99
C VAL A 75 -28.25 -11.06 -9.73
N LEU A 76 -28.45 -11.05 -11.05
CA LEU A 76 -28.32 -12.23 -11.90
C LEU A 76 -26.92 -12.31 -12.49
N VAL A 77 -26.13 -13.28 -12.01
CA VAL A 77 -24.81 -13.62 -12.55
C VAL A 77 -24.98 -14.59 -13.71
N THR A 78 -24.28 -14.34 -14.82
CA THR A 78 -24.17 -15.30 -15.93
C THR A 78 -22.88 -16.10 -15.75
N ILE A 79 -22.98 -17.42 -15.64
CA ILE A 79 -21.85 -18.31 -15.36
C ILE A 79 -20.92 -18.40 -16.57
N ASP A 80 -19.76 -17.76 -16.45
CA ASP A 80 -18.70 -17.86 -17.42
C ASP A 80 -17.81 -19.08 -17.13
N ARG A 81 -17.67 -19.94 -18.13
CA ARG A 81 -16.69 -21.04 -18.22
C ARG A 81 -16.06 -21.05 -19.64
N HIS A 82 -15.82 -19.88 -20.23
CA HIS A 82 -15.06 -19.76 -21.48
C HIS A 82 -13.57 -20.04 -21.23
N GLU A 83 -12.94 -20.74 -22.17
CA GLU A 83 -11.51 -21.10 -22.12
C GLU A 83 -10.55 -19.90 -22.33
N TRP A 84 -11.10 -18.71 -22.54
CA TRP A 84 -10.35 -17.44 -22.62
C TRP A 84 -9.71 -17.02 -21.30
N TYR A 85 -10.19 -17.57 -20.18
CA TYR A 85 -9.63 -17.35 -18.85
C TYR A 85 -9.14 -18.69 -18.27
N ALA A 86 -8.11 -18.63 -17.42
CA ALA A 86 -7.65 -19.80 -16.69
C ALA A 86 -8.79 -20.40 -15.85
N PRO A 87 -8.89 -21.74 -15.73
CA PRO A 87 -9.93 -22.38 -14.92
C PRO A 87 -9.85 -21.93 -13.46
N PRO A 88 -10.96 -21.84 -12.72
CA PRO A 88 -10.97 -21.37 -11.33
C PRO A 88 -9.95 -22.11 -10.45
N GLN A 89 -9.16 -21.37 -9.69
CA GLN A 89 -8.08 -21.88 -8.85
C GLN A 89 -8.24 -21.43 -7.39
N ILE A 90 -7.91 -22.33 -6.46
CA ILE A 90 -7.74 -22.03 -5.03
C ILE A 90 -6.25 -21.78 -4.79
N TYR A 91 -5.93 -20.61 -4.26
CA TYR A 91 -4.59 -20.30 -3.75
C TYR A 91 -4.59 -20.47 -2.24
N LYS A 92 -3.74 -21.35 -1.71
CA LYS A 92 -3.50 -21.49 -0.28
C LYS A 92 -2.06 -21.15 0.06
N ARG A 93 -1.87 -20.14 0.90
CA ARG A 93 -0.58 -19.80 1.47
C ARG A 93 -0.10 -20.90 2.42
N ASP A 94 1.18 -21.24 2.33
CA ASP A 94 1.89 -21.90 3.42
C ASP A 94 2.60 -20.83 4.24
N ASP A 95 2.16 -20.61 5.47
CA ASP A 95 2.75 -19.58 6.34
C ASP A 95 4.17 -19.94 6.84
N ARG A 96 4.68 -21.15 6.55
CA ARG A 96 6.08 -21.54 6.85
C ARG A 96 7.07 -21.05 5.79
N SER A 97 6.80 -21.34 4.51
CA SER A 97 7.59 -20.84 3.38
C SER A 97 7.19 -19.42 2.94
N GLY A 98 6.01 -18.95 3.33
CA GLY A 98 5.42 -17.69 2.90
C GLY A 98 4.78 -17.74 1.50
N LEU A 99 5.01 -18.82 0.74
CA LEU A 99 4.59 -19.01 -0.65
C LEU A 99 3.10 -19.37 -0.78
N TRP A 100 2.54 -19.12 -1.96
CA TRP A 100 1.17 -19.55 -2.31
C TRP A 100 1.20 -20.82 -3.18
N THR A 101 0.43 -21.82 -2.78
CA THR A 101 0.20 -23.04 -3.57
C THR A 101 -1.12 -22.95 -4.32
N ALA A 102 -1.07 -23.03 -5.65
CA ALA A 102 -2.25 -23.05 -6.51
C ALA A 102 -2.78 -24.48 -6.69
N LYS A 103 -4.11 -24.63 -6.70
CA LYS A 103 -4.81 -25.87 -7.05
C LYS A 103 -6.05 -25.53 -7.88
N LEU A 104 -6.48 -26.41 -8.78
CA LEU A 104 -7.78 -26.23 -9.45
C LEU A 104 -8.90 -26.30 -8.41
N ALA A 105 -9.83 -25.33 -8.46
CA ALA A 105 -11.01 -25.28 -7.60
C ALA A 105 -12.12 -26.20 -8.10
N LEU A 106 -12.22 -26.35 -9.43
CA LEU A 106 -13.10 -27.29 -10.10
C LEU A 106 -12.23 -28.43 -10.64
N GLN A 107 -12.61 -29.68 -10.36
CA GLN A 107 -12.06 -30.81 -11.11
C GLN A 107 -12.53 -30.70 -12.56
N GLN A 108 -11.67 -31.03 -13.53
CA GLN A 108 -12.12 -31.16 -14.91
C GLN A 108 -13.14 -32.29 -14.99
N GLU A 109 -14.32 -31.98 -15.53
CA GLU A 109 -15.20 -33.00 -16.10
C GLU A 109 -14.38 -33.73 -17.18
N SER A 110 -14.16 -35.03 -16.98
CA SER A 110 -13.35 -35.85 -17.91
C SER A 110 -13.93 -35.76 -19.33
N PRO A 111 -13.08 -35.61 -20.37
CA PRO A 111 -13.57 -35.38 -21.73
C PRO A 111 -14.48 -36.53 -22.16
N LEU A 112 -15.77 -36.22 -22.34
CA LEU A 112 -16.75 -37.19 -22.81
C LEU A 112 -16.32 -37.64 -24.21
N LEU A 113 -16.12 -38.95 -24.35
CA LEU A 113 -15.72 -39.58 -25.61
C LEU A 113 -16.73 -39.22 -26.71
N ILE A 114 -16.28 -38.48 -27.73
CA ILE A 114 -17.05 -38.25 -28.95
C ILE A 114 -17.02 -39.54 -29.78
N SER A 115 -17.81 -40.53 -29.32
CA SER A 115 -18.03 -41.81 -29.99
C SER A 115 -18.96 -41.61 -31.18
N GLY A 116 -18.41 -41.10 -32.29
CA GLY A 116 -19.14 -40.73 -33.49
C GLY A 116 -18.53 -41.28 -34.79
N ILE A 117 -17.98 -42.49 -34.77
CA ILE A 117 -17.42 -43.11 -35.98
C ILE A 117 -18.55 -43.65 -36.87
N TYR A 118 -18.68 -43.07 -38.06
CA TYR A 118 -19.23 -43.76 -39.24
C TYR A 118 -18.10 -43.90 -40.27
N PRO A 119 -17.75 -45.12 -40.72
CA PRO A 119 -16.75 -45.31 -41.75
C PRO A 119 -17.34 -45.08 -43.15
N VAL A 120 -16.63 -44.33 -43.98
CA VAL A 120 -16.82 -44.27 -45.44
C VAL A 120 -15.43 -44.41 -46.07
N GLU A 121 -15.36 -45.03 -47.24
CA GLU A 121 -14.18 -45.75 -47.72
C GLU A 121 -13.08 -44.87 -48.33
N ASN A 122 -11.83 -45.32 -48.19
CA ASN A 122 -10.68 -44.72 -48.86
C ASN A 122 -10.69 -45.05 -50.36
N HIS A 123 -10.88 -44.05 -51.21
CA HIS A 123 -10.37 -44.08 -52.59
C HIS A 123 -9.34 -42.96 -52.79
N ALA A 124 -8.11 -43.35 -53.11
CA ALA A 124 -6.96 -42.45 -53.20
C ALA A 124 -6.74 -41.90 -54.60
N GLY A 125 -6.46 -40.61 -54.67
CA GLY A 125 -5.91 -39.89 -55.83
C GLY A 125 -6.13 -38.39 -55.66
N SER A 126 -5.31 -37.50 -56.22
CA SER A 126 -3.97 -37.58 -56.80
C SER A 126 -3.54 -36.13 -57.10
N CYS A 127 -2.23 -35.82 -57.17
CA CYS A 127 -1.69 -34.49 -57.52
C CYS A 127 -1.94 -33.42 -56.42
N SER A 128 -0.92 -32.74 -55.87
CA SER A 128 -0.22 -31.55 -56.41
C SER A 128 -1.18 -30.40 -56.79
N SER A 129 -0.93 -29.13 -56.39
CA SER A 129 0.38 -28.45 -56.39
C SER A 129 0.51 -27.34 -55.33
N GLU A 130 1.67 -26.68 -55.29
CA GLU A 130 1.97 -25.49 -54.47
C GLU A 130 1.19 -24.22 -54.91
N VAL A 131 1.07 -23.22 -54.02
CA VAL A 131 1.51 -21.81 -54.23
C VAL A 131 1.16 -20.93 -53.01
N SER A 132 2.00 -19.90 -52.75
CA SER A 132 1.89 -18.93 -51.64
C SER A 132 0.70 -17.95 -51.72
N PRO A 133 0.32 -17.31 -50.58
CA PRO A 133 -0.81 -16.37 -50.52
C PRO A 133 -0.51 -14.98 -51.11
N LYS A 134 -1.57 -14.24 -51.44
CA LYS A 134 -1.56 -12.78 -51.61
C LYS A 134 -2.84 -12.13 -51.10
N ASP A 135 -2.69 -10.87 -50.70
CA ASP A 135 -3.70 -10.03 -50.04
C ASP A 135 -4.88 -9.65 -50.93
N TYR A 136 -6.04 -9.44 -50.31
CA TYR A 136 -7.08 -8.56 -50.84
C TYR A 136 -7.69 -7.70 -49.72
N ARG A 137 -7.66 -6.37 -49.90
CA ARG A 137 -8.49 -5.43 -49.15
C ARG A 137 -9.89 -5.37 -49.81
N PRO A 138 -10.97 -5.27 -49.03
CA PRO A 138 -12.26 -4.82 -49.54
C PRO A 138 -12.41 -3.30 -49.44
N GLU A 139 -12.88 -2.66 -50.52
CA GLU A 139 -13.47 -1.32 -50.50
C GLU A 139 -14.98 -1.38 -50.80
N GLN A 140 -15.67 -0.26 -50.61
CA GLN A 140 -17.12 -0.19 -50.38
C GLN A 140 -17.98 -0.23 -51.65
N VAL A 141 -19.19 -0.79 -51.53
CA VAL A 141 -20.41 -0.24 -52.18
C VAL A 141 -21.58 -0.31 -51.18
N SER A 142 -22.45 0.70 -51.21
CA SER A 142 -23.65 0.92 -50.37
C SER A 142 -24.85 0.03 -50.79
N GLN A 143 -25.91 -0.17 -49.98
CA GLN A 143 -27.03 0.78 -49.82
C GLN A 143 -28.04 0.36 -48.70
N GLU A 144 -28.91 1.33 -48.33
CA GLU A 144 -29.98 1.43 -47.31
C GLU A 144 -30.89 0.20 -47.10
N SER A 145 -31.66 0.01 -45.99
CA SER A 145 -32.16 0.90 -44.90
C SER A 145 -32.22 0.11 -43.55
N THR A 146 -32.97 0.39 -42.46
CA THR A 146 -34.10 1.29 -42.11
C THR A 146 -34.13 1.59 -40.58
N ASP A 147 -34.99 2.51 -40.13
CA ASP A 147 -35.16 2.97 -38.74
C ASP A 147 -36.05 2.10 -37.81
N GLY A 148 -35.94 2.31 -36.49
CA GLY A 148 -36.88 1.71 -35.51
C GLY A 148 -36.54 1.86 -34.02
N VAL A 149 -36.29 3.07 -33.50
CA VAL A 149 -36.11 3.31 -32.05
C VAL A 149 -37.24 4.17 -31.47
N THR A 150 -37.92 3.68 -30.44
CA THR A 150 -38.97 4.42 -29.72
C THR A 150 -38.49 4.90 -28.34
N THR A 151 -38.36 6.21 -28.18
CA THR A 151 -38.38 6.88 -26.87
C THR A 151 -39.82 7.04 -26.37
N MET A 152 -40.01 7.10 -25.05
CA MET A 152 -41.31 7.45 -24.45
C MET A 152 -41.08 8.30 -23.20
N GLU A 153 -41.65 9.51 -23.22
CA GLU A 153 -41.53 10.51 -22.13
C GLU A 153 -42.70 10.40 -21.15
N ILE A 154 -42.51 10.90 -19.93
CA ILE A 154 -43.60 11.27 -19.02
C ILE A 154 -43.23 12.63 -18.42
N SER A 155 -44.21 13.55 -18.40
CA SER A 155 -44.00 14.98 -18.15
C SER A 155 -44.95 15.51 -17.06
N GLY A 156 -44.52 16.57 -16.37
CA GLY A 156 -45.34 17.34 -15.43
C GLY A 156 -45.12 17.00 -13.94
N GLU A 157 -45.19 17.94 -12.99
CA GLU A 157 -45.32 19.41 -13.10
C GLU A 157 -44.55 20.09 -11.94
N LEU A 158 -44.31 21.41 -12.07
CA LEU A 158 -43.72 22.26 -11.03
C LEU A 158 -44.79 23.13 -10.38
N VAL A 159 -44.91 23.07 -9.05
CA VAL A 159 -45.59 24.07 -8.22
C VAL A 159 -44.75 24.31 -6.98
N ALA A 160 -44.64 25.56 -6.51
CA ALA A 160 -43.89 25.91 -5.31
C ALA A 160 -44.62 26.99 -4.51
N GLU A 161 -44.82 26.78 -3.20
CA GLU A 161 -44.84 27.83 -2.16
C GLU A 161 -45.01 27.23 -0.74
N GLY A 162 -44.53 27.96 0.28
CA GLY A 162 -45.13 27.99 1.62
C GLY A 162 -44.78 26.89 2.65
N PRO A 163 -44.23 27.24 3.84
CA PRO A 163 -44.08 26.35 4.99
C PRO A 163 -45.09 26.64 6.13
N ASN A 164 -45.37 25.65 7.01
CA ASN A 164 -45.44 25.77 8.49
C ASN A 164 -46.03 24.52 9.20
N ALA A 165 -45.99 24.55 10.54
CA ALA A 165 -46.43 23.54 11.54
C ALA A 165 -45.52 22.29 11.64
N GLN A 166 -44.83 21.94 12.75
CA GLN A 166 -44.97 22.12 14.22
C GLN A 166 -45.53 20.87 14.93
N ASP A 167 -44.69 20.26 15.78
CA ASP A 167 -45.07 19.70 17.09
C ASP A 167 -43.82 19.75 18.02
N ASP A 168 -44.01 19.71 19.34
CA ASP A 168 -43.11 20.38 20.31
C ASP A 168 -42.45 19.49 21.38
N SER A 169 -41.22 19.86 21.79
CA SER A 169 -40.64 19.85 23.17
C SER A 169 -39.10 20.03 23.10
N ASP A 170 -38.45 21.09 23.60
CA ASP A 170 -38.43 21.74 24.94
C ASP A 170 -37.59 20.96 25.98
N ASN A 171 -36.63 21.52 26.74
CA ASN A 171 -36.07 22.90 26.91
C ASN A 171 -34.51 22.79 26.77
N GLY A 172 -33.64 23.82 26.78
CA GLY A 172 -33.84 25.23 27.14
C GLY A 172 -32.58 26.12 27.21
N THR A 173 -32.81 27.36 27.66
CA THR A 173 -31.90 28.34 28.31
C THR A 173 -30.40 28.30 27.97
N LYS A 174 -29.88 29.09 27.01
CA LYS A 174 -29.65 30.57 27.01
C LYS A 174 -28.62 31.13 28.02
N LYS A 175 -27.44 31.53 27.48
CA LYS A 175 -26.77 32.85 27.62
C LYS A 175 -25.38 32.77 26.96
N GLY A 176 -24.83 33.79 26.30
CA GLY A 176 -25.38 35.10 25.93
C GLY A 176 -24.23 36.01 25.47
N ARG A 177 -24.19 36.40 24.19
CA ARG A 177 -23.11 37.23 23.61
C ARG A 177 -23.51 38.71 23.67
N VAL A 178 -22.58 39.57 24.06
CA VAL A 178 -22.69 41.03 24.00
C VAL A 178 -21.36 41.57 23.48
N GLU A 179 -21.43 42.50 22.53
CA GLU A 179 -20.33 43.32 22.05
C GLU A 179 -20.76 44.78 22.17
N GLU A 180 -19.90 45.67 22.67
CA GLU A 180 -19.76 47.07 22.20
C GLU A 180 -18.60 47.80 22.92
N ASN A 181 -17.55 48.07 22.13
CA ASN A 181 -16.81 49.35 21.97
C ASN A 181 -16.10 50.10 23.15
N SER A 182 -15.10 50.91 22.76
CA SER A 182 -14.32 51.93 23.50
C SER A 182 -13.29 51.45 24.56
N SER A 183 -12.13 52.09 24.77
CA SER A 183 -11.35 53.07 23.96
C SER A 183 -9.94 53.32 24.56
N GLU A 184 -8.95 53.65 23.70
CA GLU A 184 -7.63 54.25 24.07
C GLU A 184 -6.69 53.34 24.93
N ASP A 185 -5.35 53.49 25.00
CA ASP A 185 -4.38 54.48 24.49
C ASP A 185 -3.04 53.76 24.11
N GLY A 186 -2.08 54.42 23.44
CA GLY A 186 -0.68 53.95 23.33
C GLY A 186 0.01 54.08 21.96
N ASN A 187 0.71 55.20 21.73
CA ASN A 187 1.55 55.47 20.55
C ASN A 187 2.80 54.56 20.42
N VAL A 188 3.26 54.30 19.17
CA VAL A 188 4.48 54.91 18.58
C VAL A 188 4.70 54.50 17.10
N VAL A 189 4.80 55.53 16.26
CA VAL A 189 5.49 55.68 14.94
C VAL A 189 6.53 54.57 14.64
N ALA A 190 6.40 53.69 13.64
CA ALA A 190 6.28 53.83 12.18
C ALA A 190 7.59 54.14 11.41
N ASP A 191 7.83 53.44 10.30
CA ASP A 191 8.06 54.09 8.99
C ASP A 191 7.67 53.13 7.84
N CYS A 192 7.52 53.66 6.62
CA CYS A 192 6.87 52.99 5.50
C CYS A 192 7.79 52.78 4.28
N SER A 193 7.55 51.73 3.51
CA SER A 193 7.87 51.68 2.07
C SER A 193 6.94 50.70 1.36
N LEU A 194 6.13 51.20 0.44
CA LEU A 194 5.33 50.40 -0.49
C LEU A 194 6.17 50.02 -1.71
N ASN A 195 5.93 48.85 -2.28
CA ASN A 195 5.88 48.77 -3.74
C ASN A 195 4.89 47.67 -4.17
N GLU A 196 3.87 48.04 -4.90
CA GLU A 196 2.82 47.13 -5.36
C GLU A 196 3.21 46.47 -6.68
N ARG A 197 2.82 45.19 -6.87
CA ARG A 197 2.64 44.65 -8.22
C ARG A 197 1.52 43.62 -8.31
N ARG A 198 0.29 44.13 -8.49
CA ARG A 198 -0.71 43.55 -9.40
C ARG A 198 -0.04 43.32 -10.78
N GLU A 199 -0.43 42.40 -11.64
CA GLU A 199 -1.64 41.57 -11.82
C GLU A 199 -1.12 40.28 -12.54
N GLU A 200 -1.81 39.17 -12.86
CA GLU A 200 -3.20 38.89 -13.27
C GLU A 200 -3.59 37.44 -12.87
N ARG A 201 -4.83 37.02 -13.20
CA ARG A 201 -5.24 35.60 -13.21
C ARG A 201 -5.30 35.10 -14.65
N LEU A 202 -4.77 33.91 -14.90
CA LEU A 202 -5.21 33.05 -16.00
C LEU A 202 -5.46 31.63 -15.47
N ASP A 203 -6.50 31.00 -16.01
CA ASP A 203 -7.02 29.69 -15.66
C ASP A 203 -7.09 28.87 -16.95
N GLU A 204 -6.26 27.85 -17.10
CA GLU A 204 -6.28 27.01 -18.30
C GLU A 204 -5.78 25.59 -18.02
N SER A 205 -6.19 24.64 -18.86
CA SER A 205 -6.37 23.24 -18.46
C SER A 205 -5.51 22.23 -19.21
N ARG A 206 -5.13 21.15 -18.51
CA ARG A 206 -4.78 19.82 -19.04
C ARG A 206 -3.94 19.77 -20.34
N SER A 207 -2.64 19.55 -20.16
CA SER A 207 -1.99 18.37 -20.72
C SER A 207 -0.80 17.98 -19.84
N VAL A 208 -0.48 16.69 -19.77
CA VAL A 208 0.75 16.18 -19.16
C VAL A 208 1.44 15.36 -20.23
N GLU A 209 2.22 16.03 -21.07
CA GLU A 209 3.11 15.37 -22.02
C GLU A 209 4.54 15.33 -21.48
N ASP A 210 5.25 14.29 -21.89
CA ASP A 210 6.54 13.89 -21.34
C ASP A 210 7.63 14.95 -21.61
N THR A 211 8.44 15.27 -20.60
CA THR A 211 9.60 16.18 -20.75
C THR A 211 10.81 15.60 -20.01
N VAL A 212 11.48 14.65 -20.67
CA VAL A 212 12.72 14.01 -20.18
C VAL A 212 13.88 15.02 -20.18
N LEU A 213 14.03 15.77 -19.09
CA LEU A 213 15.24 16.55 -18.81
C LEU A 213 16.35 15.65 -18.25
N ARG A 214 17.49 15.63 -18.95
CA ARG A 214 18.70 14.87 -18.56
C ARG A 214 19.52 15.66 -17.53
N ASP A 215 19.13 15.60 -16.27
CA ASP A 215 19.94 16.16 -15.18
C ASP A 215 21.11 15.24 -14.80
N TYR A 216 22.07 15.09 -15.71
CA TYR A 216 23.40 14.58 -15.43
C TYR A 216 24.22 15.65 -14.69
N HIS A 217 23.83 15.96 -13.45
CA HIS A 217 24.66 16.76 -12.55
C HIS A 217 25.90 15.94 -12.16
N GLY A 218 27.05 16.38 -12.66
CA GLY A 218 28.36 15.79 -12.37
C GLY A 218 28.67 15.79 -10.87
N ALA A 219 29.48 14.83 -10.44
CA ALA A 219 29.79 14.61 -9.02
C ALA A 219 30.27 15.90 -8.33
N ALA A 220 29.63 16.23 -7.21
CA ALA A 220 30.02 17.37 -6.38
C ALA A 220 31.46 17.19 -5.86
N PRO A 221 32.24 18.29 -5.71
CA PRO A 221 33.58 18.19 -5.13
C PRO A 221 33.49 17.64 -3.71
N VAL A 222 34.35 16.67 -3.39
CA VAL A 222 34.30 15.89 -2.14
C VAL A 222 34.23 16.78 -0.89
N GLU A 223 34.88 17.95 -0.91
CA GLU A 223 34.90 18.89 0.23
C GLU A 223 33.52 19.48 0.58
N ALA A 224 32.55 19.46 -0.34
CA ALA A 224 31.19 19.98 -0.12
C ALA A 224 30.22 18.96 0.51
N THR A 225 30.56 17.67 0.53
CA THR A 225 29.67 16.61 1.06
C THR A 225 29.87 16.40 2.56
N SER A 226 28.79 16.12 3.31
CA SER A 226 28.87 15.98 4.77
C SER A 226 29.55 14.67 5.20
N VAL A 227 30.08 14.62 6.42
CA VAL A 227 30.69 13.39 6.97
C VAL A 227 29.66 12.25 7.05
N ALA A 228 28.43 12.58 7.48
CA ALA A 228 27.33 11.62 7.51
C ALA A 228 27.01 11.05 6.12
N GLU A 229 27.00 11.89 5.07
CA GLU A 229 26.76 11.48 3.69
C GLU A 229 27.78 10.43 3.22
N ARG A 230 29.08 10.73 3.33
CA ARG A 230 30.17 9.84 2.88
C ARG A 230 30.26 8.52 3.67
N VAL A 231 29.83 8.52 4.93
CA VAL A 231 29.80 7.32 5.79
C VAL A 231 28.59 6.44 5.45
N ILE A 232 27.45 7.05 5.13
CA ILE A 232 26.18 6.35 4.89
C ILE A 232 26.00 5.91 3.44
N GLU A 233 26.50 6.63 2.45
CA GLU A 233 26.47 6.26 1.03
C GLU A 233 26.75 4.76 0.76
N PRO A 234 27.85 4.14 1.26
CA PRO A 234 28.13 2.71 1.08
C PRO A 234 27.23 1.74 1.85
N THR A 235 26.22 2.25 2.55
CA THR A 235 25.22 1.50 3.31
C THR A 235 23.82 1.64 2.72
N LEU A 236 23.59 2.58 1.80
CA LEU A 236 22.28 2.81 1.19
C LEU A 236 22.08 1.98 -0.08
N VAL A 237 20.84 1.54 -0.27
CA VAL A 237 20.36 0.92 -1.51
C VAL A 237 19.01 1.52 -1.89
N MET A 238 18.77 1.66 -3.19
CA MET A 238 17.46 1.94 -3.74
C MET A 238 16.71 0.63 -3.91
N PHE A 239 15.43 0.62 -3.55
CA PHE A 239 14.51 -0.47 -3.85
C PHE A 239 13.70 -0.13 -5.10
N GLU A 240 13.62 -1.08 -6.04
CA GLU A 240 12.46 -1.23 -6.92
C GLU A 240 11.70 -2.49 -6.49
N VAL A 241 10.41 -2.33 -6.21
CA VAL A 241 9.54 -3.41 -5.70
C VAL A 241 8.34 -3.57 -6.62
N HIS A 242 8.21 -4.76 -7.23
CA HIS A 242 7.03 -5.10 -8.02
C HIS A 242 6.11 -6.07 -7.26
N VAL A 243 4.82 -5.74 -7.17
CA VAL A 243 3.80 -6.57 -6.53
C VAL A 243 2.93 -7.24 -7.61
N PRO A 244 2.98 -8.58 -7.74
CA PRO A 244 2.18 -9.31 -8.71
C PRO A 244 0.68 -9.05 -8.54
N SER A 245 -0.08 -8.97 -9.65
CA SER A 245 -1.49 -8.58 -9.64
C SER A 245 -2.38 -9.50 -8.77
N SER A 246 -1.98 -10.76 -8.60
CA SER A 246 -2.63 -11.74 -7.71
C SER A 246 -2.50 -11.41 -6.21
N CYS A 247 -1.48 -10.64 -5.82
CA CYS A 247 -1.17 -10.28 -4.44
C CYS A 247 -1.77 -8.92 -4.02
N MET A 248 -2.29 -8.13 -4.98
CA MET A 248 -3.02 -6.87 -4.71
C MET A 248 -4.22 -7.07 -3.76
N LEU A 249 -4.75 -8.30 -3.70
CA LEU A 249 -5.87 -8.67 -2.84
C LEU A 249 -5.57 -8.50 -1.34
N ASP A 250 -4.31 -8.47 -0.92
CA ASP A 250 -3.87 -8.19 0.46
C ASP A 250 -3.97 -6.69 0.86
N GLY A 251 -4.56 -5.85 0.00
CA GLY A 251 -4.80 -4.44 0.26
C GLY A 251 -3.67 -3.50 -0.17
N VAL A 252 -2.79 -3.99 -1.02
CA VAL A 252 -1.73 -3.20 -1.67
C VAL A 252 -2.36 -2.21 -2.66
N HIS A 253 -1.78 -1.01 -2.77
CA HIS A 253 -2.39 0.10 -3.51
C HIS A 253 -1.72 0.44 -4.86
N SER A 254 -0.45 0.09 -5.02
CA SER A 254 0.30 0.17 -6.28
C SER A 254 0.87 -1.21 -6.63
N GLN A 255 1.18 -1.45 -7.90
CA GLN A 255 1.97 -2.59 -8.33
C GLN A 255 3.48 -2.31 -8.34
N GLN A 256 3.89 -1.06 -8.18
CA GLN A 256 5.29 -0.63 -8.16
C GLN A 256 5.53 0.32 -6.99
N PHE A 257 6.61 0.10 -6.25
CA PHE A 257 7.08 0.96 -5.19
C PHE A 257 8.58 1.21 -5.32
N PHE A 258 8.99 2.40 -4.89
CA PHE A 258 10.38 2.81 -4.80
C PHE A 258 10.67 3.34 -3.39
N GLY A 259 11.92 3.29 -2.95
CA GLY A 259 12.33 3.84 -1.66
C GLY A 259 13.78 3.55 -1.32
N THR A 260 14.38 4.40 -0.47
CA THR A 260 15.72 4.15 0.07
C THR A 260 15.63 3.23 1.29
N GLY A 261 16.46 2.19 1.33
CA GLY A 261 16.72 1.43 2.55
C GLY A 261 18.21 1.40 2.92
N VAL A 262 18.51 0.86 4.10
CA VAL A 262 19.86 0.84 4.68
C VAL A 262 20.28 -0.58 5.02
N ILE A 263 21.51 -0.96 4.66
CA ILE A 263 22.12 -2.24 4.98
C ILE A 263 22.39 -2.26 6.49
N VAL A 264 21.65 -3.10 7.21
CA VAL A 264 21.73 -3.26 8.67
C VAL A 264 22.55 -4.46 9.10
N TYR A 265 22.87 -5.36 8.16
CA TYR A 265 23.82 -6.45 8.35
C TYR A 265 24.50 -6.80 7.02
N HIS A 266 25.79 -7.11 7.07
CA HIS A 266 26.56 -7.58 5.93
C HIS A 266 27.58 -8.63 6.38
N SER A 267 27.73 -9.69 5.59
CA SER A 267 28.65 -10.81 5.84
C SER A 267 28.97 -11.50 4.51
N GLN A 268 29.81 -12.53 4.51
CA GLN A 268 30.11 -13.31 3.30
C GLN A 268 28.95 -14.22 2.82
N THR A 269 27.87 -14.38 3.60
CA THR A 269 26.78 -15.34 3.29
C THR A 269 25.38 -14.75 3.33
N MET A 270 25.23 -13.53 3.88
CA MET A 270 23.94 -12.87 4.07
C MET A 270 24.15 -11.36 4.24
N GLY A 271 23.47 -10.58 3.41
CA GLY A 271 23.19 -9.18 3.68
C GLY A 271 21.73 -9.01 4.12
N LEU A 272 21.47 -8.07 5.04
CA LEU A 272 20.12 -7.65 5.42
C LEU A 272 19.99 -6.15 5.27
N VAL A 273 18.86 -5.72 4.71
CA VAL A 273 18.50 -4.32 4.48
C VAL A 273 17.21 -4.01 5.22
N ALA A 274 17.19 -2.91 5.96
CA ALA A 274 15.96 -2.35 6.54
C ALA A 274 15.40 -1.28 5.61
N VAL A 275 14.09 -1.37 5.37
CA VAL A 275 13.31 -0.44 4.54
C VAL A 275 11.92 -0.28 5.16
N ASP A 276 11.20 0.78 4.81
CA ASP A 276 9.86 0.96 5.34
C ASP A 276 8.84 -0.01 4.72
N LYS A 277 7.74 -0.21 5.44
CA LYS A 277 6.68 -1.16 5.04
C LYS A 277 5.60 -0.52 4.14
N ASN A 278 5.79 0.73 3.70
CA ASN A 278 5.03 1.30 2.60
C ASN A 278 5.68 0.92 1.26
N THR A 279 7.02 0.95 1.18
CA THR A 279 7.79 0.44 0.03
C THR A 279 7.68 -1.09 -0.10
N VAL A 280 7.85 -1.84 0.99
CA VAL A 280 7.70 -3.33 0.99
C VAL A 280 6.45 -3.74 1.76
N ALA A 281 5.29 -3.61 1.11
CA ALA A 281 3.97 -3.78 1.74
C ALA A 281 3.59 -5.24 2.04
N VAL A 282 4.02 -6.20 1.20
CA VAL A 282 3.66 -7.62 1.26
C VAL A 282 4.90 -8.52 1.09
N PRO A 283 4.88 -9.78 1.58
CA PRO A 283 6.05 -10.65 1.53
C PRO A 283 6.19 -11.40 0.19
N VAL A 284 5.23 -11.23 -0.71
CA VAL A 284 5.25 -11.76 -2.08
C VAL A 284 5.39 -10.55 -3.00
N SER A 285 6.64 -10.18 -3.24
CA SER A 285 7.03 -9.09 -4.13
C SER A 285 8.35 -9.47 -4.76
N ASP A 286 8.51 -9.09 -6.03
CA ASP A 286 9.81 -9.07 -6.67
C ASP A 286 10.54 -7.81 -6.20
N VAL A 287 11.82 -7.94 -5.85
CA VAL A 287 12.60 -6.83 -5.25
C VAL A 287 13.99 -6.78 -5.87
N MET A 288 14.28 -5.68 -6.54
CA MET A 288 15.63 -5.33 -7.00
C MET A 288 16.23 -4.30 -6.08
N LEU A 289 17.50 -4.50 -5.71
CA LEU A 289 18.31 -3.58 -4.92
C LEU A 289 19.42 -2.99 -5.76
N SER A 290 19.35 -1.69 -6.04
CA SER A 290 20.39 -0.93 -6.74
C SER A 290 21.29 -0.25 -5.69
N PHE A 291 22.56 -0.65 -5.61
CA PHE A 291 23.47 -0.21 -4.55
C PHE A 291 24.05 1.18 -4.84
N ALA A 292 24.14 2.06 -3.83
CA ALA A 292 24.63 3.44 -4.05
C ALA A 292 26.15 3.51 -4.30
N ALA A 293 26.97 2.85 -3.46
CA ALA A 293 28.43 2.87 -3.62
C ALA A 293 28.97 2.08 -4.82
N PHE A 294 28.14 1.32 -5.54
CA PHE A 294 28.52 0.67 -6.79
C PHE A 294 27.28 0.38 -7.62
N PRO A 295 27.19 0.82 -8.90
CA PRO A 295 26.01 0.65 -9.73
C PRO A 295 25.84 -0.80 -10.19
N ILE A 296 25.32 -1.63 -9.29
CA ILE A 296 24.92 -3.02 -9.52
C ILE A 296 23.53 -3.24 -8.92
N GLU A 297 22.75 -4.07 -9.59
CA GLU A 297 21.37 -4.40 -9.21
C GLU A 297 21.29 -5.88 -8.89
N ILE A 298 20.76 -6.22 -7.71
CA ILE A 298 20.73 -7.60 -7.19
C ILE A 298 19.30 -7.95 -6.74
N PRO A 299 18.75 -9.11 -7.14
CA PRO A 299 17.45 -9.57 -6.66
C PRO A 299 17.51 -9.97 -5.18
N ALA A 300 16.43 -9.69 -4.44
CA ALA A 300 16.40 -9.82 -2.99
C ALA A 300 15.08 -10.41 -2.46
N GLU A 301 15.12 -11.07 -1.29
CA GLU A 301 13.97 -11.75 -0.70
C GLU A 301 13.41 -10.99 0.51
N VAL A 302 12.09 -10.83 0.60
CA VAL A 302 11.41 -10.21 1.76
C VAL A 302 11.39 -11.18 2.96
N VAL A 303 12.53 -11.24 3.67
CA VAL A 303 12.74 -12.19 4.79
C VAL A 303 11.91 -11.88 6.03
N PHE A 304 11.51 -10.64 6.25
CA PHE A 304 10.65 -10.28 7.39
C PHE A 304 9.78 -9.03 7.13
N LEU A 305 8.54 -9.05 7.62
CA LEU A 305 7.67 -7.87 7.72
C LEU A 305 7.27 -7.66 9.17
N HIS A 306 7.54 -6.48 9.74
CA HIS A 306 7.18 -6.21 11.12
C HIS A 306 5.65 -6.00 11.26
N PRO A 307 4.97 -6.55 12.30
CA PRO A 307 3.51 -6.48 12.40
C PRO A 307 2.95 -5.08 12.71
N PHE A 308 3.62 -4.30 13.56
CA PHE A 308 3.13 -3.00 14.05
C PHE A 308 3.99 -1.79 13.63
N HIS A 309 5.28 -1.82 13.94
CA HIS A 309 6.26 -0.84 13.45
C HIS A 309 6.42 -0.92 11.93
N ASN A 310 6.65 0.23 11.30
CA ASN A 310 6.57 0.43 9.85
C ASN A 310 7.81 0.02 9.07
N PHE A 311 8.34 -1.19 9.29
CA PHE A 311 9.54 -1.67 8.59
C PHE A 311 9.45 -3.12 8.10
N ALA A 312 10.27 -3.42 7.09
CA ALA A 312 10.60 -4.73 6.57
C ALA A 312 12.11 -5.00 6.76
N LEU A 313 12.50 -6.28 6.76
CA LEU A 313 13.86 -6.69 6.45
C LEU A 313 13.84 -7.50 5.15
N VAL A 314 14.75 -7.15 4.26
CA VAL A 314 14.94 -7.81 2.96
C VAL A 314 16.39 -8.31 2.89
N ALA A 315 16.60 -9.52 2.39
CA ALA A 315 17.91 -10.15 2.31
C ALA A 315 18.40 -10.25 0.86
N TYR A 316 19.71 -10.05 0.67
CA TYR A 316 20.39 -10.29 -0.60
C TYR A 316 21.53 -11.28 -0.42
N ASP A 317 21.97 -11.89 -1.52
CA ASP A 317 23.20 -12.69 -1.55
C ASP A 317 24.43 -11.80 -1.80
N PRO A 318 25.36 -11.67 -0.84
CA PRO A 318 26.60 -10.93 -1.02
C PRO A 318 27.51 -11.52 -2.10
N SER A 319 27.33 -12.79 -2.50
CA SER A 319 28.11 -13.39 -3.60
C SER A 319 27.84 -12.71 -4.95
N ALA A 320 26.62 -12.21 -5.15
CA ALA A 320 26.19 -11.53 -6.38
C ALA A 320 26.77 -10.11 -6.56
N LEU A 321 27.35 -9.51 -5.51
CA LEU A 321 28.05 -8.21 -5.59
C LEU A 321 29.31 -8.26 -6.45
N GLY A 322 29.97 -9.43 -6.52
CA GLY A 322 31.31 -9.54 -7.08
C GLY A 322 32.38 -8.79 -6.26
N ALA A 323 33.65 -9.02 -6.59
CA ALA A 323 34.78 -8.57 -5.77
C ALA A 323 34.90 -7.03 -5.64
N ALA A 324 34.45 -6.27 -6.64
CA ALA A 324 34.54 -4.81 -6.63
C ALA A 324 33.54 -4.20 -5.64
N ALA A 325 32.24 -4.46 -5.81
CA ALA A 325 31.21 -3.91 -4.92
C ALA A 325 31.35 -4.44 -3.47
N ALA A 326 31.76 -5.71 -3.29
CA ALA A 326 32.05 -6.29 -1.99
C ALA A 326 33.22 -5.62 -1.21
N SER A 327 34.04 -4.78 -1.86
CA SER A 327 35.08 -3.99 -1.19
C SER A 327 34.60 -2.63 -0.66
N VAL A 328 33.46 -2.13 -1.14
CA VAL A 328 32.92 -0.80 -0.79
C VAL A 328 31.65 -0.90 0.05
N VAL A 329 30.73 -1.79 -0.31
CA VAL A 329 29.45 -2.04 0.35
C VAL A 329 29.66 -2.53 1.78
N ARG A 330 28.91 -1.96 2.73
CA ARG A 330 29.00 -2.30 4.17
C ARG A 330 27.66 -2.12 4.87
N ALA A 331 27.55 -2.68 6.07
CA ALA A 331 26.44 -2.34 6.98
C ALA A 331 26.70 -1.00 7.68
N ALA A 332 25.63 -0.28 8.00
CA ALA A 332 25.69 0.94 8.80
C ALA A 332 25.93 0.64 10.29
N GLU A 333 26.66 1.52 10.98
CA GLU A 333 26.73 1.50 12.45
C GLU A 333 25.38 1.98 13.00
N LEU A 334 24.66 1.11 13.72
CA LEU A 334 23.37 1.44 14.33
C LEU A 334 23.60 2.00 15.74
N LEU A 335 22.96 3.13 16.03
CA LEU A 335 23.01 3.83 17.32
C LEU A 335 21.61 3.83 17.96
N PRO A 336 21.20 2.71 18.61
CA PRO A 336 19.87 2.58 19.20
C PRO A 336 19.68 3.37 20.50
N GLU A 337 20.78 3.72 21.18
CA GLU A 337 20.78 4.46 22.45
C GLU A 337 21.95 5.48 22.46
N PRO A 338 21.80 6.64 23.12
CA PRO A 338 20.58 7.11 23.79
C PRO A 338 19.49 7.47 22.78
N ALA A 339 18.23 7.23 23.15
CA ALA A 339 17.09 7.72 22.38
C ALA A 339 17.14 9.25 22.13
N LEU A 340 16.80 9.66 20.91
CA LEU A 340 16.77 11.06 20.48
C LEU A 340 15.81 11.91 21.31
N ARG A 341 16.20 13.16 21.53
CA ARG A 341 15.47 14.16 22.32
C ARG A 341 15.05 15.34 21.47
N ARG A 342 14.03 16.07 21.93
CA ARG A 342 13.63 17.34 21.31
C ARG A 342 14.77 18.35 21.42
N GLY A 343 15.17 18.92 20.28
CA GLY A 343 16.32 19.82 20.16
C GLY A 343 17.62 19.14 19.73
N ASP A 344 17.70 17.80 19.69
CA ASP A 344 18.86 17.11 19.13
C ASP A 344 18.96 17.39 17.62
N SER A 345 20.18 17.65 17.14
CA SER A 345 20.42 17.85 15.70
C SER A 345 20.86 16.55 15.03
N VAL A 346 20.27 16.28 13.88
CA VAL A 346 20.46 15.05 13.09
C VAL A 346 20.76 15.39 11.64
N PHE A 347 21.44 14.47 10.95
CA PHE A 347 21.57 14.49 9.49
C PHE A 347 20.60 13.47 8.90
N LEU A 348 19.62 13.94 8.13
CA LEU A 348 18.84 13.10 7.24
C LEU A 348 19.67 12.83 5.99
N VAL A 349 19.90 11.55 5.67
CA VAL A 349 20.64 11.10 4.49
C VAL A 349 19.78 10.12 3.69
N GLY A 350 19.64 10.32 2.38
CA GLY A 350 18.84 9.49 1.49
C GLY A 350 19.30 9.59 0.03
N LEU A 351 18.79 8.71 -0.84
CA LEU A 351 19.20 8.64 -2.24
C LEU A 351 18.29 9.45 -3.17
N SER A 352 18.90 10.06 -4.19
CA SER A 352 18.20 10.52 -5.39
C SER A 352 17.79 9.35 -6.29
N ARG A 353 16.99 9.62 -7.33
CA ARG A 353 16.73 8.64 -8.41
C ARG A 353 17.98 8.29 -9.25
N SER A 354 19.04 9.09 -9.17
CA SER A 354 20.34 8.85 -9.80
C SER A 354 21.31 8.06 -8.90
N LEU A 355 20.81 7.45 -7.82
CA LEU A 355 21.58 6.75 -6.77
C LEU A 355 22.63 7.62 -6.04
N GLN A 356 22.58 8.95 -6.22
CA GLN A 356 23.47 9.87 -5.54
C GLN A 356 22.96 10.07 -4.10
N ALA A 357 23.85 9.89 -3.12
CA ALA A 357 23.55 10.22 -1.74
C ALA A 357 23.37 11.74 -1.57
N THR A 358 22.40 12.13 -0.74
CA THR A 358 22.12 13.52 -0.40
C THR A 358 21.84 13.65 1.09
N SER A 359 22.46 14.61 1.76
CA SER A 359 22.31 14.87 3.19
C SER A 359 21.80 16.28 3.48
N ARG A 360 21.01 16.42 4.55
CA ARG A 360 20.56 17.70 5.10
C ARG A 360 20.56 17.64 6.63
N LYS A 361 21.02 18.71 7.27
CA LYS A 361 20.97 18.87 8.73
C LYS A 361 19.58 19.37 9.15
N SER A 362 19.05 18.82 10.25
CA SER A 362 17.74 19.13 10.81
C SER A 362 17.80 19.10 12.34
N ILE A 363 16.69 19.48 12.99
CA ILE A 363 16.50 19.38 14.45
C ILE A 363 15.24 18.57 14.76
N VAL A 364 15.32 17.68 15.76
CA VAL A 364 14.18 16.90 16.24
C VAL A 364 13.18 17.81 16.96
N THR A 365 11.96 17.94 16.42
CA THR A 365 10.87 18.71 17.02
C THR A 365 10.05 17.89 18.01
N ASN A 366 9.87 16.60 17.74
CA ASN A 366 9.16 15.67 18.60
C ASN A 366 9.73 14.25 18.43
N PRO A 367 10.38 13.65 19.45
CA PRO A 367 10.96 12.31 19.32
C PRO A 367 9.92 11.17 19.44
N SER A 368 8.75 11.46 20.02
CA SER A 368 7.72 10.47 20.39
C SER A 368 6.32 10.86 19.91
N ALA A 369 6.18 11.27 18.64
CA ALA A 369 4.88 11.57 18.04
C ALA A 369 4.06 10.28 17.84
N ALA A 370 2.92 10.14 18.51
CA ALA A 370 2.05 8.98 18.38
C ALA A 370 1.40 8.91 16.99
N VAL A 371 1.69 7.85 16.22
CA VAL A 371 1.14 7.67 14.87
C VAL A 371 -0.33 7.28 14.93
N ASN A 372 -1.21 8.11 14.35
CA ASN A 372 -2.64 7.85 14.25
C ASN A 372 -3.12 7.93 12.78
N ILE A 373 -3.00 6.81 12.06
CA ILE A 373 -3.49 6.67 10.68
C ILE A 373 -4.96 6.20 10.71
N GLY A 374 -5.80 6.70 9.80
CA GLY A 374 -7.21 6.33 9.70
C GLY A 374 -7.47 4.93 9.11
N SER A 375 -8.70 4.43 9.24
CA SER A 375 -9.09 3.15 8.64
C SER A 375 -9.40 3.28 7.13
N SER A 376 -8.58 2.64 6.30
CA SER A 376 -8.78 2.52 4.85
C SER A 376 -10.02 1.69 4.48
N ASP A 377 -10.58 1.99 3.31
CA ASP A 377 -11.71 1.27 2.70
C ASP A 377 -11.35 -0.14 2.20
N VAL A 378 -10.06 -0.43 2.03
CA VAL A 378 -9.51 -1.77 1.77
C VAL A 378 -8.74 -2.25 3.02
N PRO A 379 -8.90 -3.50 3.49
CA PRO A 379 -8.21 -3.96 4.70
C PRO A 379 -6.72 -4.22 4.50
N ARG A 380 -5.92 -3.17 4.58
CA ARG A 380 -4.45 -3.22 4.47
C ARG A 380 -3.73 -3.10 5.80
N TYR A 381 -2.40 -3.28 5.78
CA TYR A 381 -1.52 -2.94 6.91
C TYR A 381 -1.60 -1.44 7.23
N ARG A 382 -1.46 -1.11 8.52
CA ARG A 382 -1.46 0.26 9.03
C ARG A 382 -0.55 0.35 10.26
N ALA A 383 0.36 1.33 10.25
CA ALA A 383 1.14 1.68 11.42
C ALA A 383 0.23 2.06 12.60
N THR A 384 0.37 1.33 13.70
CA THR A 384 -0.46 1.43 14.91
C THR A 384 0.40 1.11 16.14
N ASN A 385 0.00 1.60 17.31
CA ASN A 385 0.70 1.36 18.58
C ASN A 385 2.20 1.72 18.50
N MET A 386 2.56 2.79 17.78
CA MET A 386 3.94 3.23 17.59
C MET A 386 4.08 4.75 17.63
N GLU A 387 5.24 5.18 18.09
CA GLU A 387 5.71 6.56 18.09
C GLU A 387 6.75 6.75 16.97
N VAL A 388 6.89 7.99 16.50
CA VAL A 388 7.86 8.39 15.48
C VAL A 388 8.51 9.74 15.80
N ILE A 389 9.67 9.95 15.19
CA ILE A 389 10.43 11.19 15.25
C ILE A 389 9.92 12.14 14.16
N GLU A 390 9.62 13.37 14.56
CA GLU A 390 9.33 14.52 13.71
C GLU A 390 10.51 15.51 13.74
N LEU A 391 10.71 16.21 12.62
CA LEU A 391 11.77 17.19 12.43
C LEU A 391 11.20 18.60 12.30
N ASP A 392 12.08 19.60 12.25
CA ASP A 392 11.78 21.01 11.98
C ASP A 392 11.55 21.32 10.51
N THR A 393 12.14 20.52 9.62
CA THR A 393 12.16 20.73 8.17
C THR A 393 11.33 19.66 7.46
N ASP A 394 10.53 20.06 6.47
CA ASP A 394 9.91 19.13 5.53
C ASP A 394 10.88 18.84 4.37
N PHE A 395 11.00 17.56 4.03
CA PHE A 395 11.86 17.04 2.97
C PHE A 395 11.07 16.51 1.77
N GLY A 396 9.75 16.66 1.79
CA GLY A 396 8.81 16.13 0.81
C GLY A 396 8.29 14.76 1.22
N SER A 397 7.02 14.49 0.91
CA SER A 397 6.27 13.28 1.30
C SER A 397 6.81 11.94 0.79
N THR A 398 7.84 11.97 -0.08
CA THR A 398 8.42 10.79 -0.74
C THR A 398 9.92 10.59 -0.45
N PHE A 399 10.59 11.54 0.20
CA PHE A 399 12.02 11.40 0.50
C PHE A 399 12.22 10.39 1.65
N SER A 400 12.91 9.30 1.36
CA SER A 400 13.20 8.20 2.28
C SER A 400 14.70 8.04 2.49
N GLY A 401 15.11 7.46 3.62
CA GLY A 401 16.52 7.35 3.99
C GLY A 401 16.73 7.01 5.48
N VAL A 402 17.71 7.65 6.12
CA VAL A 402 18.06 7.46 7.53
C VAL A 402 18.32 8.79 8.25
N LEU A 403 18.05 8.83 9.56
CA LEU A 403 18.52 9.88 10.45
C LEU A 403 19.79 9.42 11.17
N THR A 404 20.80 10.27 11.20
CA THR A 404 22.13 9.98 11.76
C THR A 404 22.68 11.08 12.64
N ASP A 405 23.65 10.73 13.49
CA ASP A 405 24.51 11.71 14.15
C ASP A 405 25.55 12.29 13.17
N GLU A 406 26.35 13.26 13.64
CA GLU A 406 27.38 13.93 12.81
C GLU A 406 28.51 12.99 12.34
N ARG A 407 28.55 11.74 12.82
CA ARG A 407 29.51 10.70 12.45
C ARG A 407 28.96 9.70 11.43
N GLY A 408 27.69 9.83 11.04
CA GLY A 408 27.01 8.89 10.13
C GLY A 408 26.55 7.60 10.82
N ARG A 409 26.22 7.64 12.12
CA ARG A 409 25.66 6.49 12.84
C ARG A 409 24.14 6.58 12.89
N VAL A 410 23.45 5.51 12.49
CA VAL A 410 22.01 5.50 12.22
C VAL A 410 21.20 5.42 13.52
N GLN A 411 20.40 6.45 13.79
CA GLN A 411 19.50 6.55 14.95
C GLN A 411 18.04 6.23 14.59
N ALA A 412 17.63 6.43 13.33
CA ALA A 412 16.31 6.08 12.84
C ALA A 412 16.30 5.81 11.33
N LEU A 413 15.34 5.01 10.86
CA LEU A 413 14.97 4.89 9.45
C LEU A 413 13.98 6.01 9.13
N TRP A 414 14.23 6.83 8.11
CA TRP A 414 13.29 7.85 7.64
C TRP A 414 12.39 7.25 6.55
N GLY A 415 11.20 6.80 6.97
CA GLY A 415 10.32 5.94 6.17
C GLY A 415 8.98 6.59 5.81
N SER A 416 8.41 6.15 4.69
CA SER A 416 7.10 6.54 4.16
C SER A 416 5.96 5.78 4.84
N PHE A 417 4.82 6.46 5.02
CA PHE A 417 3.59 5.95 5.61
C PHE A 417 2.41 6.31 4.70
N SER A 418 1.62 5.31 4.27
CA SER A 418 0.38 5.54 3.51
C SER A 418 -0.83 5.66 4.42
N THR A 419 -1.56 6.76 4.31
CA THR A 419 -2.91 6.96 4.84
C THR A 419 -3.91 7.09 3.70
N GLN A 420 -5.20 6.97 4.01
CA GLN A 420 -6.28 7.16 3.03
C GLN A 420 -7.25 8.21 3.55
N LEU A 421 -7.35 9.33 2.84
CA LEU A 421 -8.22 10.46 3.16
C LEU A 421 -9.58 10.30 2.46
N LYS A 422 -10.61 10.91 3.04
CA LYS A 422 -12.00 10.82 2.58
C LYS A 422 -12.58 12.22 2.49
N TYR A 423 -12.40 12.85 1.33
CA TYR A 423 -12.94 14.17 1.03
C TYR A 423 -14.40 14.04 0.55
N GLY A 424 -15.35 14.18 1.47
CA GLY A 424 -16.78 14.23 1.15
C GLY A 424 -17.32 12.98 0.45
N SER A 425 -17.88 13.18 -0.75
CA SER A 425 -18.57 12.16 -1.56
C SER A 425 -17.75 11.59 -2.72
N SER A 426 -16.51 12.06 -2.94
CA SER A 426 -15.65 11.57 -4.01
C SER A 426 -14.88 10.30 -3.63
N SER A 427 -14.08 9.77 -4.57
CA SER A 427 -13.18 8.64 -4.33
C SER A 427 -12.16 8.94 -3.25
N SER A 428 -11.91 7.97 -2.37
CA SER A 428 -10.92 8.08 -1.30
C SER A 428 -9.50 8.18 -1.85
N GLU A 429 -8.86 9.34 -1.66
CA GLU A 429 -7.50 9.59 -2.10
C GLU A 429 -6.46 9.02 -1.15
N GLU A 430 -5.28 8.74 -1.69
CA GLU A 430 -4.16 8.18 -0.95
C GLU A 430 -3.12 9.24 -0.71
N HIS A 431 -2.67 9.34 0.53
CA HIS A 431 -1.73 10.36 0.94
C HIS A 431 -0.55 9.69 1.64
N GLN A 432 0.66 10.06 1.22
CA GLN A 432 1.89 9.56 1.82
C GLN A 432 2.54 10.66 2.65
N PHE A 433 3.17 10.28 3.75
CA PHE A 433 3.96 11.18 4.59
C PHE A 433 5.15 10.43 5.17
N VAL A 434 6.25 11.13 5.42
CA VAL A 434 7.50 10.54 5.93
C VAL A 434 7.77 10.93 7.37
N ARG A 435 8.30 9.98 8.16
CA ARG A 435 8.66 10.16 9.59
C ARG A 435 9.81 9.23 10.00
N GLY A 436 10.51 9.60 11.08
CA GLY A 436 11.60 8.80 11.61
C GLY A 436 11.09 7.63 12.47
N ILE A 437 11.47 6.41 12.09
CA ILE A 437 11.19 5.15 12.79
C ILE A 437 12.44 4.80 13.61
N PRO A 438 12.40 4.88 14.96
CA PRO A 438 13.59 4.68 15.80
C PRO A 438 14.28 3.32 15.56
N ILE A 439 15.60 3.33 15.39
CA ILE A 439 16.37 2.16 14.93
C ILE A 439 16.39 1.00 15.94
N TYR A 440 16.11 1.25 17.23
CA TYR A 440 16.27 0.26 18.30
C TYR A 440 15.43 -1.01 18.08
N LYS A 441 14.26 -0.92 17.45
CA LYS A 441 13.44 -2.09 17.07
C LYS A 441 14.04 -2.92 15.94
N ILE A 442 14.78 -2.28 15.03
CA ILE A 442 15.47 -2.92 13.92
C ILE A 442 16.74 -3.60 14.44
N SER A 443 17.56 -2.90 15.26
CA SER A 443 18.74 -3.49 15.94
C SER A 443 18.33 -4.74 16.73
N GLN A 444 17.38 -4.60 17.67
CA GLN A 444 16.90 -5.71 18.52
C GLN A 444 16.33 -6.91 17.75
N LEU A 445 16.03 -6.78 16.45
CA LEU A 445 15.59 -7.86 15.57
C LEU A 445 16.76 -8.46 14.77
N VAL A 446 17.63 -7.61 14.21
CA VAL A 446 18.87 -8.03 13.53
C VAL A 446 19.79 -8.79 14.49
N ASP A 447 19.94 -8.30 15.73
CA ASP A 447 20.71 -8.94 16.79
C ASP A 447 20.20 -10.37 17.08
N ARG A 448 18.88 -10.61 17.02
CA ARG A 448 18.26 -11.93 17.24
C ARG A 448 18.42 -12.88 16.06
N ILE A 449 18.30 -12.36 14.84
CA ILE A 449 18.49 -13.14 13.60
C ILE A 449 19.96 -13.57 13.47
N THR A 450 20.90 -12.69 13.83
CA THR A 450 22.34 -12.94 13.69
C THR A 450 22.93 -13.78 14.84
N SER A 451 22.43 -13.62 16.07
CA SER A 451 22.80 -14.49 17.21
C SER A 451 22.12 -15.87 17.20
N GLY A 452 21.16 -16.10 16.29
CA GLY A 452 20.53 -17.41 16.09
C GLY A 452 19.49 -17.79 17.14
N THR A 453 18.75 -16.82 17.70
CA THR A 453 17.75 -17.09 18.75
C THR A 453 16.64 -18.04 18.29
N GLU A 454 16.12 -18.87 19.20
CA GLU A 454 15.10 -19.87 18.90
C GLU A 454 13.84 -19.31 18.22
N GLY A 455 13.44 -19.98 17.14
CA GLY A 455 12.27 -19.64 16.34
C GLY A 455 12.17 -20.53 15.08
N PRO A 456 11.09 -20.42 14.28
CA PRO A 456 10.95 -21.18 13.05
C PRO A 456 12.10 -20.87 12.07
N PRO A 457 12.75 -21.89 11.46
CA PRO A 457 13.77 -21.65 10.45
C PRO A 457 13.14 -21.13 9.15
N ARG A 458 13.69 -20.03 8.61
CA ARG A 458 13.47 -19.58 7.24
C ARG A 458 14.73 -19.88 6.41
N LEU A 459 14.55 -20.22 5.14
CA LEU A 459 15.64 -20.31 4.17
C LEU A 459 16.02 -18.89 3.74
N ILE A 460 17.30 -18.52 3.82
CA ILE A 460 17.85 -17.25 3.35
C ILE A 460 19.16 -17.57 2.65
N ASN A 461 19.30 -17.22 1.37
CA ASN A 461 20.47 -17.54 0.53
C ASN A 461 20.84 -19.04 0.58
N GLY A 462 19.85 -19.93 0.59
CA GLY A 462 20.04 -21.39 0.71
C GLY A 462 20.42 -21.89 2.10
N LEU A 463 20.62 -21.01 3.09
CA LEU A 463 20.96 -21.37 4.48
C LEU A 463 19.73 -21.25 5.38
N GLN A 464 19.51 -22.21 6.28
CA GLN A 464 18.46 -22.07 7.30
C GLN A 464 18.91 -21.10 8.40
N ARG A 465 18.10 -20.07 8.66
CA ARG A 465 18.29 -19.08 9.73
C ARG A 465 17.04 -19.10 10.63
N PRO A 466 17.17 -19.18 11.97
CA PRO A 466 16.01 -19.15 12.86
C PRO A 466 15.46 -17.71 12.93
N MET A 467 14.16 -17.55 12.71
CA MET A 467 13.51 -16.24 12.69
C MET A 467 12.84 -15.96 14.05
N PRO A 468 13.12 -14.81 14.71
CA PRO A 468 12.63 -14.55 16.05
C PRO A 468 11.10 -14.41 16.12
N CYS A 469 10.49 -15.16 17.04
CA CYS A 469 9.05 -15.07 17.29
C CYS A 469 8.66 -13.72 17.94
N ILE A 470 7.91 -12.88 17.21
CA ILE A 470 7.28 -11.68 17.78
C ILE A 470 5.93 -12.04 18.41
N ARG A 471 5.79 -11.78 19.71
CA ARG A 471 4.50 -11.83 20.41
C ARG A 471 3.73 -10.54 20.14
N ILE A 472 2.46 -10.67 19.77
CA ILE A 472 1.56 -9.55 19.48
C ILE A 472 0.43 -9.47 20.52
N LEU A 473 -0.11 -8.28 20.71
CA LEU A 473 -1.33 -8.05 21.48
C LEU A 473 -2.38 -7.45 20.54
N GLU A 474 -3.58 -8.05 20.45
CA GLU A 474 -4.57 -7.69 19.43
C GLU A 474 -5.37 -6.41 19.71
N VAL A 475 -4.81 -5.49 20.49
CA VAL A 475 -5.42 -4.19 20.83
C VAL A 475 -4.96 -3.09 19.87
N GLU A 476 -5.64 -1.94 19.94
CA GLU A 476 -5.19 -0.68 19.39
C GLU A 476 -5.26 0.36 20.51
N LEU A 477 -4.19 1.14 20.66
CA LEU A 477 -4.00 2.10 21.74
C LEU A 477 -3.98 3.51 21.16
N TYR A 478 -4.64 4.43 21.85
CA TYR A 478 -4.65 5.85 21.52
C TYR A 478 -4.17 6.68 22.72
N PRO A 479 -3.34 7.73 22.51
CA PRO A 479 -2.95 8.62 23.58
C PRO A 479 -4.18 9.29 24.20
N THR A 480 -4.23 9.36 25.52
CA THR A 480 -5.32 9.99 26.29
C THR A 480 -4.73 11.10 27.14
N LEU A 481 -5.31 12.30 27.06
CA LEU A 481 -4.91 13.45 27.87
C LEU A 481 -4.91 13.10 29.35
N LEU A 482 -3.86 13.48 30.09
CA LEU A 482 -3.70 13.15 31.51
C LEU A 482 -4.86 13.63 32.38
N SER A 483 -5.47 14.76 32.03
CA SER A 483 -6.71 15.28 32.65
C SER A 483 -7.89 14.31 32.53
N LYS A 484 -8.02 13.60 31.40
CA LYS A 484 -9.02 12.55 31.18
C LYS A 484 -8.59 11.20 31.77
N ALA A 485 -7.29 10.91 31.81
CA ALA A 485 -6.76 9.72 32.46
C ALA A 485 -7.00 9.71 33.99
N ARG A 486 -6.98 10.88 34.65
CA ARG A 486 -7.40 11.02 36.06
C ARG A 486 -8.82 10.53 36.30
N SER A 487 -9.76 10.77 35.38
CA SER A 487 -11.14 10.26 35.44
C SER A 487 -11.24 8.73 35.32
N PHE A 488 -10.19 8.05 34.86
CA PHE A 488 -10.05 6.59 34.85
C PHE A 488 -9.22 6.06 36.04
N GLY A 489 -8.87 6.91 37.01
CA GLY A 489 -8.13 6.52 38.22
C GLY A 489 -6.61 6.67 38.13
N LEU A 490 -6.06 7.39 37.14
CA LEU A 490 -4.62 7.67 37.10
C LEU A 490 -4.20 8.54 38.29
N SER A 491 -3.37 7.99 39.18
CA SER A 491 -2.87 8.66 40.39
C SER A 491 -1.83 9.74 40.07
N ASP A 492 -1.76 10.77 40.90
CA ASP A 492 -0.84 11.91 40.71
C ASP A 492 0.65 11.51 40.72
N ALA A 493 1.03 10.44 41.43
CA ALA A 493 2.38 9.88 41.37
C ALA A 493 2.77 9.41 39.95
N TRP A 494 1.84 8.78 39.22
CA TRP A 494 2.04 8.40 37.82
C TRP A 494 2.06 9.62 36.90
N ILE A 495 1.29 10.66 37.19
CA ILE A 495 1.34 11.93 36.44
C ILE A 495 2.71 12.59 36.60
N GLN A 496 3.29 12.57 37.81
CA GLN A 496 4.64 13.08 38.04
C GLN A 496 5.71 12.25 37.33
N VAL A 497 5.54 10.93 37.20
CA VAL A 497 6.45 10.10 36.38
C VAL A 497 6.33 10.44 34.89
N ILE A 498 5.12 10.68 34.38
CA ILE A 498 4.87 10.91 32.94
C ILE A 498 5.21 12.34 32.50
N CYS A 499 5.03 13.36 33.36
CA CYS A 499 5.28 14.77 33.01
C CYS A 499 6.75 15.21 33.14
N TYR A 500 7.63 14.37 33.68
CA TYR A 500 9.05 14.68 33.93
C TYR A 500 9.99 13.66 33.27
N PHE A 501 9.49 12.97 32.24
CA PHE A 501 10.22 12.12 31.30
C PHE A 501 10.27 12.77 29.92
#